data_AF-A5CUH0-F1
#
_entry.id   AF-A5CUH0-F1
#
_cell.length_a   1.000
_cell.length_b   1.000
_cell.length_c   1.000
_cell.angle_alpha   90.00
_cell.angle_beta   90.00
_cell.angle_gamma   90.00
#
_symmetry.space_group_name_H-M   'P 1'
#
loop_
_entity.id
_entity.type
_entity.pdbx_description
1 polymer ?
#
loop_
_entity_poly.entity_id
_entity_poly.type
_entity_poly.pdbx_seq_one_letter_code
_entity_poly.pdbx_strand_id
1 'polypeptide(L)'
;MTLQNHPGEVEFPVRARVRYARMLDAQRLRPGGGKGTRALLVTALALPFGAAGVALGILVATSGEPEGGPAMPIVLFALGMGIGMLVASIVFQQIDARAPRRDQLDYVAQARIRPVTLEEQQLLALDAVSDYSFGGWNSSLAFQPTWAEMPAELRTTHADGANGHEWVGLPMTTLAQHRAALDTQFRIASRDDIELFVADALTQGPQSARFAELAVSEEAERMVSRMAALTGRSEFEIIDLTRPHDGRPPVLLLAGDSERTIGAIRYAYMAGYLPADDAWALIRQIGARVFATYDGWDAYWADVSLALAFRTDSLDAVQSQRRVRDALVASAWPAATVPWPGAATPRS
;
A
#
# COMPACT_ATOMS: atom_id res chain seq x y z
N MET A 1 8.61 9.80 10.16
CA MET A 1 8.32 8.71 9.20
C MET A 1 7.62 9.30 7.99
N THR A 2 7.96 8.86 6.79
CA THR A 2 7.28 9.30 5.55
C THR A 2 5.88 8.70 5.52
N LEU A 3 4.86 9.51 5.26
CA LEU A 3 3.51 9.00 5.04
C LEU A 3 3.47 8.18 3.76
N GLN A 4 2.78 7.05 3.80
CA GLN A 4 2.58 6.21 2.62
C GLN A 4 1.34 6.68 1.84
N ASN A 5 1.09 6.06 0.71
CA ASN A 5 -0.19 6.10 0.01
C ASN A 5 -1.34 5.48 0.86
N HIS A 6 -2.59 5.74 0.49
CA HIS A 6 -3.72 4.98 1.02
C HIS A 6 -3.73 3.59 0.36
N PRO A 7 -3.90 2.47 1.10
CA PRO A 7 -3.96 1.14 0.50
C PRO A 7 -4.99 1.06 -0.65
N GLY A 8 -4.61 0.48 -1.79
CA GLY A 8 -5.44 0.48 -3.00
C GLY A 8 -5.27 1.73 -3.89
N GLU A 9 -4.38 2.65 -3.52
CA GLU A 9 -4.11 3.86 -4.31
C GLU A 9 -2.62 4.00 -4.61
N VAL A 10 -2.29 4.34 -5.85
CA VAL A 10 -0.91 4.56 -6.27
C VAL A 10 -0.42 5.99 -6.02
N GLU A 11 -1.28 6.90 -5.58
CA GLU A 11 -0.88 8.28 -5.32
C GLU A 11 -0.12 8.40 -4.00
N PHE A 12 1.12 8.90 -4.08
CA PHE A 12 2.02 9.03 -2.95
C PHE A 12 2.42 10.51 -2.70
N PRO A 13 2.45 10.98 -1.44
CA PRO A 13 1.88 10.33 -0.25
C PRO A 13 0.34 10.44 -0.26
N VAL A 14 -0.31 9.85 0.75
CA VAL A 14 -1.77 9.94 0.93
C VAL A 14 -2.30 11.38 0.80
N ARG A 15 -3.34 11.55 -0.03
CA ARG A 15 -3.96 12.87 -0.29
C ARG A 15 -5.39 12.95 0.23
N ALA A 16 -5.82 14.17 0.50
CA ALA A 16 -7.21 14.41 0.86
C ALA A 16 -8.12 14.24 -0.35
N ARG A 17 -9.20 13.46 -0.22
CA ARG A 17 -10.17 13.23 -1.30
C ARG A 17 -11.59 13.26 -0.78
N VAL A 18 -12.48 13.87 -1.56
CA VAL A 18 -13.92 13.96 -1.25
C VAL A 18 -14.56 12.57 -1.08
N ARG A 19 -14.04 11.53 -1.76
CA ARG A 19 -14.55 10.16 -1.61
C ARG A 19 -14.47 9.64 -0.17
N TYR A 20 -13.45 10.02 0.60
CA TYR A 20 -13.32 9.59 1.99
C TYR A 20 -14.34 10.28 2.89
N ALA A 21 -14.63 11.57 2.61
CA ALA A 21 -15.72 12.26 3.29
C ALA A 21 -17.06 11.56 3.03
N ARG A 22 -17.34 11.19 1.77
CA ARG A 22 -18.55 10.42 1.40
C ARG A 22 -18.61 9.05 2.08
N MET A 23 -17.48 8.35 2.15
CA MET A 23 -17.38 7.07 2.85
C MET A 23 -17.72 7.22 4.34
N LEU A 24 -17.14 8.23 5.01
CA LEU A 24 -17.41 8.51 6.41
C LEU A 24 -18.86 8.93 6.65
N ASP A 25 -19.43 9.75 5.78
CA ASP A 25 -20.85 10.11 5.86
C ASP A 25 -21.76 8.89 5.69
N ALA A 26 -21.46 8.01 4.74
CA ALA A 26 -22.21 6.76 4.57
C ALA A 26 -22.12 5.86 5.80
N GLN A 27 -20.96 5.78 6.46
CA GLN A 27 -20.82 5.06 7.71
C GLN A 27 -21.61 5.70 8.85
N ARG A 28 -21.65 7.03 8.93
CA ARG A 28 -22.41 7.75 9.98
C ARG A 28 -23.91 7.54 9.91
N LEU A 29 -24.42 7.32 8.69
CA LEU A 29 -25.83 7.03 8.45
C LEU A 29 -26.24 5.62 8.86
N ARG A 30 -25.28 4.71 9.13
CA ARG A 30 -25.59 3.37 9.65
C ARG A 30 -26.10 3.45 11.10
N PRO A 31 -26.88 2.46 11.57
CA PRO A 31 -27.28 2.39 12.97
C PRO A 31 -26.06 2.45 13.89
N GLY A 32 -26.07 3.38 14.86
CA GLY A 32 -24.92 3.61 15.76
C GLY A 32 -23.78 4.46 15.18
N GLY A 33 -23.85 4.91 13.91
CA GLY A 33 -22.78 5.63 13.22
C GLY A 33 -22.54 7.09 13.64
N GLY A 34 -23.25 7.60 14.64
CA GLY A 34 -22.99 8.95 15.17
C GLY A 34 -23.53 10.12 14.32
N LYS A 35 -24.54 9.89 13.46
CA LYS A 35 -25.27 10.96 12.74
C LYS A 35 -25.72 12.09 13.68
N GLY A 36 -26.22 11.75 14.88
CA GLY A 36 -26.67 12.71 15.89
C GLY A 36 -25.55 13.64 16.34
N THR A 37 -24.40 13.09 16.70
CA THR A 37 -23.22 13.87 17.11
C THR A 37 -22.77 14.84 16.02
N ARG A 38 -22.77 14.39 14.76
CA ARG A 38 -22.41 15.26 13.63
C ARG A 38 -23.44 16.39 13.43
N ALA A 39 -24.73 16.08 13.48
CA ALA A 39 -25.78 17.10 13.36
C ALA A 39 -25.68 18.15 14.47
N LEU A 40 -25.40 17.72 15.70
CA LEU A 40 -25.16 18.62 16.84
C LEU A 40 -23.96 19.53 16.61
N LEU A 41 -22.82 18.99 16.17
CA LEU A 41 -21.61 19.79 15.90
C LEU A 41 -21.81 20.77 14.74
N VAL A 42 -22.48 20.37 13.66
CA VAL A 42 -22.82 21.24 12.53
C VAL A 42 -23.73 22.37 12.99
N THR A 43 -24.76 22.06 13.78
CA THR A 43 -25.70 23.07 14.31
C THR A 43 -25.00 24.03 15.27
N ALA A 44 -24.14 23.52 16.15
CA ALA A 44 -23.37 24.34 17.08
C ALA A 44 -22.44 25.31 16.34
N LEU A 45 -21.78 24.87 15.26
CA LEU A 45 -20.93 25.72 14.43
C LEU A 45 -21.74 26.75 13.60
N ALA A 46 -22.99 26.42 13.24
CA ALA A 46 -23.88 27.32 12.51
C ALA A 46 -24.54 28.40 13.38
N LEU A 47 -24.70 28.15 14.69
CA LEU A 47 -25.42 29.02 15.61
C LEU A 47 -24.92 30.49 15.65
N PRO A 48 -23.60 30.77 15.63
CA PRO A 48 -23.11 32.16 15.59
C PRO A 48 -23.58 32.95 14.36
N PHE A 49 -23.73 32.28 13.22
CA PHE A 49 -24.23 32.90 11.99
C PHE A 49 -25.73 33.25 12.11
N GLY A 50 -26.51 32.35 12.71
CA GLY A 50 -27.91 32.63 13.05
C GLY A 50 -28.04 33.81 14.03
N ALA A 51 -27.23 33.84 15.09
CA ALA A 51 -27.22 34.92 16.07
C ALA A 51 -26.84 36.27 15.45
N ALA A 52 -25.85 36.30 14.54
CA ALA A 52 -25.52 37.49 13.76
C ALA A 52 -26.68 37.94 12.87
N GLY A 53 -27.40 37.00 12.24
CA GLY A 53 -28.61 37.26 11.47
C GLY A 53 -29.72 37.90 12.31
N VAL A 54 -29.93 37.44 13.55
CA VAL A 54 -30.88 38.06 14.50
C VAL A 54 -30.48 39.50 14.81
N ALA A 55 -29.21 39.73 15.15
CA ALA A 55 -28.70 41.06 15.49
C ALA A 55 -28.90 42.04 14.31
N LEU A 56 -28.60 41.59 13.09
CA LEU A 56 -28.84 42.37 11.87
C LEU A 56 -30.33 42.61 11.63
N GLY A 57 -31.18 41.61 11.85
CA GLY A 57 -32.63 41.76 11.68
C GLY A 57 -33.28 42.70 12.68
N ILE A 58 -32.77 42.76 13.91
CA ILE A 58 -33.21 43.76 14.89
C ILE A 58 -32.84 45.17 14.41
N LEU A 59 -31.62 45.34 13.88
CA LEU A 59 -31.18 46.63 13.34
C LEU A 59 -32.04 47.08 12.15
N VAL A 60 -32.34 46.18 11.21
CA VAL A 60 -33.18 46.47 10.03
C VAL A 60 -34.64 46.73 10.42
N ALA A 61 -35.19 45.98 11.38
CA ALA A 61 -36.57 46.21 11.84
C ALA A 61 -36.73 47.56 12.58
N THR A 62 -35.64 48.12 13.09
CA THR A 62 -35.65 49.39 13.85
C THR A 62 -35.17 50.59 13.04
N SER A 63 -34.67 50.40 11.81
CA SER A 63 -34.15 51.48 10.96
C SER A 63 -35.22 52.31 10.25
N GLY A 64 -36.51 51.94 10.35
CA GLY A 64 -37.63 52.67 9.72
C GLY A 64 -37.76 52.46 8.21
N GLU A 65 -37.00 51.52 7.64
CA GLU A 65 -37.10 51.10 6.24
C GLU A 65 -38.44 50.37 5.97
N PRO A 66 -39.08 50.60 4.81
CA PRO A 66 -40.39 50.00 4.49
C PRO A 66 -40.36 48.46 4.38
N GLU A 67 -39.19 47.85 4.21
CA GLU A 67 -39.00 46.39 4.19
C GLU A 67 -38.73 45.79 5.59
N GLY A 68 -38.54 46.62 6.63
CA GLY A 68 -38.18 46.23 7.99
C GLY A 68 -39.34 45.77 8.87
N GLY A 69 -40.04 44.69 8.49
CA GLY A 69 -41.14 44.14 9.29
C GLY A 69 -40.70 43.40 10.57
N PRO A 70 -41.60 43.18 11.55
CA PRO A 70 -41.28 42.50 12.82
C PRO A 70 -40.81 41.04 12.66
N ALA A 71 -41.00 40.45 11.48
CA ALA A 71 -40.51 39.12 11.13
C ALA A 71 -39.03 39.08 10.71
N MET A 72 -38.40 40.23 10.43
CA MET A 72 -37.03 40.30 9.89
C MET A 72 -35.96 39.60 10.75
N PRO A 73 -35.97 39.68 12.10
CA PRO A 73 -35.04 38.91 12.92
C PRO A 73 -35.14 37.39 12.70
N ILE A 74 -36.36 36.87 12.47
CA ILE A 74 -36.58 35.43 12.25
C ILE A 74 -36.10 35.02 10.86
N VAL A 75 -36.40 35.83 9.83
CA VAL A 75 -35.97 35.57 8.45
C VAL A 75 -34.44 35.57 8.36
N LEU A 76 -33.79 36.59 8.91
CA LEU A 76 -32.33 36.68 8.88
C LEU A 76 -31.65 35.67 9.80
N PHE A 77 -32.29 35.24 10.90
CA PHE A 77 -31.83 34.07 11.65
C PHE A 77 -31.80 32.82 10.77
N ALA A 78 -32.90 32.52 10.07
CA ALA A 78 -32.98 31.33 9.22
C ALA A 78 -31.95 31.37 8.07
N LEU A 79 -31.78 32.53 7.44
CA LEU A 79 -30.76 32.73 6.40
C LEU A 79 -29.34 32.57 6.97
N GLY A 80 -29.05 33.21 8.11
CA GLY A 80 -27.77 33.09 8.82
C GLY A 80 -27.47 31.65 9.21
N MET A 81 -28.45 30.93 9.75
CA MET A 81 -28.34 29.50 10.05
C MET A 81 -28.08 28.67 8.79
N GLY A 82 -28.78 28.95 7.68
CA GLY A 82 -28.56 28.26 6.41
C GLY A 82 -27.13 28.43 5.89
N ILE A 83 -26.60 29.65 5.92
CA ILE A 83 -25.20 29.95 5.56
C ILE A 83 -24.25 29.23 6.53
N GLY A 84 -24.50 29.33 7.83
CA GLY A 84 -23.68 28.67 8.85
C GLY A 84 -23.63 27.15 8.68
N MET A 85 -24.76 26.51 8.36
CA MET A 85 -24.83 25.08 8.07
C MET A 85 -24.07 24.70 6.81
N LEU A 86 -24.13 25.53 5.75
CA LEU A 86 -23.35 25.31 4.53
C LEU A 86 -21.85 25.40 4.81
N VAL A 87 -21.41 26.44 5.52
CA VAL A 87 -20.00 26.63 5.91
C VAL A 87 -19.54 25.46 6.78
N ALA A 88 -20.32 25.09 7.80
CA ALA A 88 -20.00 23.97 8.68
C ALA A 88 -19.88 22.66 7.90
N SER A 89 -20.82 22.38 6.99
CA SER A 89 -20.80 21.21 6.13
C SER A 89 -19.51 21.14 5.29
N ILE A 90 -19.11 22.25 4.66
CA ILE A 90 -17.87 22.33 3.87
C ILE A 90 -16.64 22.09 4.75
N VAL A 91 -16.56 22.76 5.90
CA VAL A 91 -15.43 22.62 6.85
C VAL A 91 -15.28 21.17 7.27
N PHE A 92 -16.37 20.54 7.70
CA PHE A 92 -16.27 19.16 8.13
C PHE A 92 -16.02 18.18 6.98
N GLN A 93 -16.55 18.42 5.78
CA GLN A 93 -16.22 17.62 4.60
C GLN A 93 -14.72 17.69 4.28
N GLN A 94 -14.10 18.86 4.46
CA GLN A 94 -12.66 19.05 4.32
C GLN A 94 -11.85 18.32 5.39
N ILE A 95 -12.35 18.26 6.63
CA ILE A 95 -11.75 17.48 7.70
C ILE A 95 -11.84 15.98 7.37
N ASP A 96 -13.02 15.51 6.98
CA ASP A 96 -13.27 14.09 6.67
C ASP A 96 -12.52 13.63 5.43
N ALA A 97 -12.34 14.51 4.44
CA ALA A 97 -11.51 14.24 3.26
C ALA A 97 -10.04 13.96 3.63
N ARG A 98 -9.57 14.47 4.79
CA ARG A 98 -8.22 14.25 5.33
C ARG A 98 -8.12 13.07 6.28
N ALA A 99 -9.21 12.31 6.51
CA ALA A 99 -9.23 11.22 7.49
C ALA A 99 -8.12 10.19 7.27
N PRO A 100 -7.85 9.67 6.06
CA PRO A 100 -6.73 8.74 5.85
C PRO A 100 -5.38 9.25 6.34
N ARG A 101 -5.07 10.53 6.11
CA ARG A 101 -3.81 11.12 6.55
C ARG A 101 -3.75 11.17 8.08
N ARG A 102 -4.83 11.58 8.74
CA ARG A 102 -4.91 11.62 10.21
C ARG A 102 -4.77 10.22 10.79
N ASP A 103 -5.53 9.28 10.25
CA ASP A 103 -5.59 7.92 10.76
C ASP A 103 -4.25 7.19 10.50
N GLN A 104 -3.56 7.46 9.40
CA GLN A 104 -2.20 6.96 9.16
C GLN A 104 -1.17 7.55 10.12
N LEU A 105 -1.24 8.85 10.42
CA LEU A 105 -0.35 9.46 11.42
C LEU A 105 -0.54 8.83 12.79
N ASP A 106 -1.80 8.63 13.18
CA ASP A 106 -2.14 8.01 14.45
C ASP A 106 -1.71 6.53 14.49
N TYR A 107 -2.03 5.75 13.46
CA TYR A 107 -1.57 4.37 13.30
C TYR A 107 -0.05 4.26 13.44
N VAL A 108 0.71 5.09 12.72
CA VAL A 108 2.19 5.10 12.78
C VAL A 108 2.69 5.41 14.19
N ALA A 109 2.05 6.35 14.89
CA ALA A 109 2.41 6.71 16.26
C ALA A 109 2.13 5.55 17.23
N GLN A 110 0.98 4.89 17.11
CA GLN A 110 0.60 3.76 17.96
C GLN A 110 1.44 2.51 17.68
N ALA A 111 1.70 2.21 16.41
CA ALA A 111 2.55 1.13 15.93
C ALA A 111 4.04 1.29 16.26
N ARG A 112 4.46 2.53 16.59
CA ARG A 112 5.87 2.90 16.80
C ARG A 112 6.76 2.51 15.61
N ILE A 113 6.24 2.65 14.39
CA ILE A 113 6.99 2.27 13.18
C ILE A 113 8.15 3.24 12.99
N ARG A 114 9.35 2.68 12.91
CA ARG A 114 10.54 3.44 12.57
C ARG A 114 10.62 3.67 11.06
N PRO A 115 11.22 4.78 10.61
CA PRO A 115 11.61 4.92 9.21
C PRO A 115 12.51 3.76 8.76
N VAL A 116 12.30 3.28 7.54
CA VAL A 116 13.19 2.31 6.89
C VAL A 116 14.54 2.95 6.60
N THR A 117 15.61 2.16 6.70
CA THR A 117 16.94 2.59 6.24
C THR A 117 17.00 2.57 4.71
N LEU A 118 18.08 3.13 4.14
CA LEU A 118 18.30 3.05 2.68
C LEU A 118 18.42 1.59 2.23
N GLU A 119 19.17 0.77 2.96
CA GLU A 119 19.32 -0.67 2.68
C GLU A 119 17.96 -1.38 2.68
N GLU A 120 17.13 -1.12 3.68
CA GLU A 120 15.78 -1.67 3.77
C GLU A 120 14.90 -1.20 2.62
N GLN A 121 15.00 0.06 2.21
CA GLN A 121 14.28 0.57 1.04
C GLN A 121 14.75 -0.08 -0.26
N GLN A 122 16.05 -0.39 -0.39
CA GLN A 122 16.59 -1.14 -1.54
C GLN A 122 16.05 -2.57 -1.54
N LEU A 123 15.99 -3.22 -0.39
CA LEU A 123 15.42 -4.56 -0.27
C LEU A 123 13.93 -4.59 -0.61
N LEU A 124 13.14 -3.64 -0.09
CA LEU A 124 11.72 -3.51 -0.42
C LEU A 124 11.50 -3.19 -1.90
N ALA A 125 12.44 -2.48 -2.54
CA ALA A 125 12.33 -2.16 -3.94
C ALA A 125 12.37 -3.41 -4.85
N LEU A 126 12.92 -4.54 -4.40
CA LEU A 126 12.88 -5.81 -5.14
C LEU A 126 11.45 -6.33 -5.39
N ASP A 127 10.46 -5.92 -4.58
CA ASP A 127 9.04 -6.32 -4.71
C ASP A 127 8.13 -5.10 -5.01
N ALA A 128 8.71 -3.95 -5.39
CA ALA A 128 7.96 -2.71 -5.51
C ALA A 128 6.93 -2.70 -6.66
N VAL A 129 7.16 -3.44 -7.75
CA VAL A 129 6.19 -3.54 -8.85
C VAL A 129 4.92 -4.25 -8.37
N SER A 130 5.07 -5.31 -7.57
CA SER A 130 3.95 -6.01 -6.93
C SER A 130 3.19 -5.05 -6.01
N ASP A 131 3.86 -4.37 -5.08
CA ASP A 131 3.24 -3.39 -4.19
C ASP A 131 2.49 -2.29 -4.95
N TYR A 132 3.09 -1.76 -6.01
CA TYR A 132 2.48 -0.71 -6.82
C TYR A 132 1.21 -1.20 -7.52
N SER A 133 1.19 -2.47 -7.98
CA SER A 133 0.06 -3.03 -8.72
C SER A 133 -1.28 -3.00 -7.97
N PHE A 134 -1.24 -3.12 -6.64
CA PHE A 134 -2.43 -3.04 -5.78
C PHE A 134 -2.42 -1.81 -4.86
N GLY A 135 -1.47 -0.88 -5.03
CA GLY A 135 -1.33 0.31 -4.20
C GLY A 135 -1.03 -0.03 -2.73
N GLY A 136 -0.12 -0.95 -2.48
CA GLY A 136 0.43 -1.26 -1.16
C GLY A 136 1.44 -0.23 -0.66
N TRP A 137 2.06 -0.46 0.48
CA TRP A 137 3.13 0.36 1.05
C TRP A 137 4.49 -0.28 0.73
N ASN A 138 5.45 0.51 0.25
CA ASN A 138 6.81 0.03 -0.06
C ASN A 138 7.91 0.72 0.77
N SER A 139 7.54 1.55 1.75
CA SER A 139 8.52 2.15 2.69
C SER A 139 8.27 1.71 4.14
N SER A 140 7.77 0.50 4.30
CA SER A 140 7.54 -0.21 5.57
C SER A 140 7.56 -1.71 5.32
N LEU A 141 7.87 -2.49 6.35
CA LEU A 141 7.90 -3.95 6.25
C LEU A 141 6.50 -4.51 5.90
N ALA A 142 5.44 -4.04 6.58
CA ALA A 142 4.07 -4.31 6.16
C ALA A 142 3.72 -3.49 4.91
N PHE A 143 3.11 -4.13 3.91
CA PHE A 143 2.64 -3.47 2.68
C PHE A 143 1.23 -2.86 2.82
N GLN A 144 0.65 -2.88 4.01
CA GLN A 144 -0.59 -2.20 4.37
C GLN A 144 -0.71 -2.16 5.90
N PRO A 145 -1.58 -1.32 6.48
CA PRO A 145 -1.87 -1.34 7.92
C PRO A 145 -2.22 -2.74 8.43
N THR A 146 -1.62 -3.16 9.55
CA THR A 146 -1.81 -4.50 10.13
C THR A 146 -1.81 -4.48 11.65
N TRP A 147 -2.54 -5.41 12.25
CA TRP A 147 -2.49 -5.67 13.69
C TRP A 147 -1.18 -6.26 14.17
N ALA A 148 -0.37 -6.86 13.29
CA ALA A 148 0.94 -7.39 13.66
C ALA A 148 1.91 -6.30 14.18
N GLU A 149 1.73 -5.06 13.72
CA GLU A 149 2.53 -3.90 14.14
C GLU A 149 1.99 -3.24 15.43
N MET A 150 0.79 -3.62 15.88
CA MET A 150 0.17 -2.99 17.06
C MET A 150 0.71 -3.56 18.38
N PRO A 151 0.86 -2.71 19.42
CA PRO A 151 1.09 -3.16 20.79
C PRO A 151 0.09 -4.23 21.25
N ALA A 152 0.55 -5.13 22.12
CA ALA A 152 -0.23 -6.28 22.60
C ALA A 152 -1.53 -5.85 23.32
N GLU A 153 -1.52 -4.69 23.97
CA GLU A 153 -2.68 -4.13 24.65
C GLU A 153 -3.80 -3.80 23.66
N LEU A 154 -3.48 -3.08 22.57
CA LEU A 154 -4.45 -2.75 21.51
C LEU A 154 -4.94 -4.00 20.79
N ARG A 155 -4.01 -4.91 20.47
CA ARG A 155 -4.37 -6.19 19.87
C ARG A 155 -5.37 -6.97 20.72
N THR A 156 -5.20 -6.97 22.03
CA THR A 156 -6.13 -7.61 22.98
C THR A 156 -7.48 -6.88 22.99
N THR A 157 -7.48 -5.55 23.12
CA THR A 157 -8.72 -4.73 23.12
C THR A 157 -9.56 -4.94 21.87
N HIS A 158 -8.92 -4.99 20.70
CA HIS A 158 -9.59 -5.12 19.41
C HIS A 158 -9.70 -6.57 18.91
N ALA A 159 -9.28 -7.54 19.73
CA ALA A 159 -9.23 -8.96 19.39
C ALA A 159 -8.58 -9.21 18.00
N ASP A 160 -7.38 -8.66 17.80
CA ASP A 160 -6.63 -8.73 16.54
C ASP A 160 -7.44 -8.26 15.31
N GLY A 161 -8.31 -7.27 15.53
CA GLY A 161 -9.18 -6.65 14.53
C GLY A 161 -10.59 -7.20 14.44
N ALA A 162 -10.93 -8.27 15.16
CA ALA A 162 -12.27 -8.86 15.11
C ALA A 162 -13.36 -7.91 15.65
N ASN A 163 -12.99 -7.00 16.56
CA ASN A 163 -13.93 -6.05 17.16
C ASN A 163 -13.97 -4.68 16.45
N GLY A 164 -13.36 -4.55 15.27
CA GLY A 164 -13.23 -3.27 14.55
C GLY A 164 -12.24 -2.31 15.21
N HIS A 165 -12.10 -1.09 14.66
CA HIS A 165 -11.14 -0.06 15.12
C HIS A 165 -11.58 1.36 14.73
N GLU A 166 -10.92 2.35 15.32
CA GLU A 166 -11.17 3.78 15.15
C GLU A 166 -10.58 4.38 13.87
N TRP A 167 -9.58 3.73 13.25
CA TRP A 167 -8.95 4.19 12.00
C TRP A 167 -9.81 3.96 10.76
N VAL A 168 -10.97 4.60 10.71
CA VAL A 168 -11.97 4.40 9.64
C VAL A 168 -11.43 4.72 8.24
N GLY A 169 -10.47 5.63 8.14
CA GLY A 169 -9.76 5.99 6.92
C GLY A 169 -8.64 5.03 6.51
N LEU A 170 -8.43 3.94 7.25
CA LEU A 170 -7.46 2.89 6.92
C LEU A 170 -8.14 1.52 6.87
N PRO A 171 -8.02 0.78 5.76
CA PRO A 171 -8.46 -0.61 5.73
C PRO A 171 -7.46 -1.48 6.50
N MET A 172 -7.85 -1.99 7.67
CA MET A 172 -7.08 -2.98 8.41
C MET A 172 -7.77 -4.34 8.38
N THR A 173 -7.11 -5.30 7.75
CA THR A 173 -7.52 -6.70 7.71
C THR A 173 -7.20 -7.37 9.06
N THR A 174 -8.01 -8.34 9.48
CA THR A 174 -7.75 -9.05 10.75
C THR A 174 -6.55 -9.98 10.61
N LEU A 175 -5.86 -10.30 11.72
CA LEU A 175 -4.75 -11.27 11.67
C LEU A 175 -5.19 -12.64 11.16
N ALA A 176 -6.39 -13.08 11.52
CA ALA A 176 -6.95 -14.35 11.03
C ALA A 176 -7.11 -14.36 9.50
N GLN A 177 -7.55 -13.24 8.91
CA GLN A 177 -7.67 -13.10 7.46
C GLN A 177 -6.29 -13.10 6.78
N HIS A 178 -5.29 -12.44 7.35
CA HIS A 178 -3.92 -12.51 6.84
C HIS A 178 -3.35 -13.94 6.86
N ARG A 179 -3.58 -14.69 7.96
CA ARG A 179 -3.17 -16.09 8.09
C ARG A 179 -3.86 -16.98 7.04
N ALA A 180 -5.16 -16.82 6.84
CA ALA A 180 -5.90 -17.56 5.82
C ALA A 180 -5.43 -17.26 4.39
N ALA A 181 -5.12 -15.99 4.10
CA ALA A 181 -4.56 -15.60 2.80
C ALA A 181 -3.19 -16.22 2.58
N LEU A 182 -2.32 -16.20 3.60
CA LEU A 182 -0.99 -16.77 3.54
C LEU A 182 -1.01 -18.30 3.31
N ASP A 183 -1.87 -19.03 4.02
CA ASP A 183 -2.07 -20.46 3.80
C ASP A 183 -2.59 -20.74 2.37
N THR A 184 -3.58 -19.97 1.91
CA THR A 184 -4.16 -20.16 0.57
C THR A 184 -3.15 -19.91 -0.55
N GLN A 185 -2.33 -18.87 -0.43
CA GLN A 185 -1.45 -18.40 -1.50
C GLN A 185 -0.05 -19.04 -1.50
N PHE A 186 0.44 -19.43 -0.32
CA PHE A 186 1.81 -19.90 -0.12
C PHE A 186 1.91 -21.24 0.62
N ARG A 187 0.81 -21.77 1.17
CA ARG A 187 0.80 -22.97 2.02
C ARG A 187 1.64 -22.81 3.29
N ILE A 188 1.64 -21.60 3.84
CA ILE A 188 2.36 -21.25 5.06
C ILE A 188 1.35 -21.02 6.18
N ALA A 189 1.37 -21.86 7.20
CA ALA A 189 0.47 -21.81 8.34
C ALA A 189 1.18 -21.51 9.67
N SER A 190 2.51 -21.46 9.66
CA SER A 190 3.34 -21.27 10.85
C SER A 190 4.65 -20.53 10.53
N ARG A 191 5.43 -20.26 11.58
CA ARG A 191 6.80 -19.73 11.47
C ARG A 191 7.73 -20.73 10.78
N ASP A 192 7.66 -22.00 11.16
CA ASP A 192 8.53 -23.05 10.60
C ASP A 192 8.29 -23.21 9.09
N ASP A 193 7.04 -23.08 8.64
CA ASP A 193 6.71 -23.16 7.22
C ASP A 193 7.35 -22.02 6.41
N ILE A 194 7.39 -20.79 6.93
CA ILE A 194 8.05 -19.67 6.21
C ILE A 194 9.58 -19.82 6.24
N GLU A 195 10.16 -20.31 7.34
CA GLU A 195 11.60 -20.58 7.40
C GLU A 195 12.00 -21.66 6.39
N LEU A 196 11.21 -22.73 6.26
CA LEU A 196 11.39 -23.76 5.23
C LEU A 196 11.20 -23.20 3.82
N PHE A 197 10.14 -22.42 3.59
CA PHE A 197 9.88 -21.79 2.29
C PHE A 197 11.05 -20.91 1.82
N VAL A 198 11.65 -20.13 2.73
CA VAL A 198 12.82 -19.31 2.42
C VAL A 198 14.07 -20.16 2.19
N ALA A 199 14.28 -21.22 2.95
CA ALA A 199 15.39 -22.15 2.74
C ALA A 199 15.31 -22.82 1.35
N ASP A 200 14.12 -23.25 0.92
CA ASP A 200 13.89 -23.82 -0.41
C ASP A 200 14.14 -22.79 -1.52
N ALA A 201 13.74 -21.53 -1.32
CA ALA A 201 14.03 -20.45 -2.26
C ALA A 201 15.53 -20.14 -2.37
N LEU A 202 16.26 -20.18 -1.26
CA LEU A 202 17.71 -19.96 -1.23
C LEU A 202 18.50 -21.11 -1.85
N THR A 203 18.05 -22.36 -1.70
CA THR A 203 18.75 -23.54 -2.19
C THR A 203 18.43 -23.86 -3.65
N GLN A 204 17.16 -23.88 -4.01
CA GLN A 204 16.69 -24.30 -5.33
C GLN A 204 16.07 -23.15 -6.11
N GLY A 205 15.18 -22.38 -5.47
CA GLY A 205 14.31 -21.43 -6.16
C GLY A 205 13.28 -22.19 -7.02
N PRO A 206 12.01 -22.32 -6.60
CA PRO A 206 11.06 -23.20 -7.30
C PRO A 206 10.86 -22.89 -8.79
N GLN A 207 10.94 -21.63 -9.21
CA GLN A 207 10.90 -21.28 -10.63
C GLN A 207 12.21 -21.59 -11.33
N SER A 208 13.35 -21.27 -10.69
CA SER A 208 14.68 -21.58 -11.19
C SER A 208 14.90 -23.08 -11.39
N ALA A 209 14.49 -23.92 -10.44
CA ALA A 209 14.59 -25.38 -10.54
C ALA A 209 13.76 -25.91 -11.72
N ARG A 210 12.49 -25.50 -11.84
CA ARG A 210 11.63 -25.89 -12.96
C ARG A 210 12.16 -25.41 -14.31
N PHE A 211 12.76 -24.22 -14.35
CA PHE A 211 13.37 -23.69 -15.55
C PHE A 211 14.62 -24.48 -15.95
N ALA A 212 15.47 -24.85 -14.99
CA ALA A 212 16.64 -25.69 -15.24
C ALA A 212 16.26 -27.09 -15.75
N GLU A 213 15.22 -27.71 -15.18
CA GLU A 213 14.69 -29.00 -15.65
C GLU A 213 14.14 -28.90 -17.07
N LEU A 214 13.37 -27.84 -17.36
CA LEU A 214 12.77 -27.67 -18.67
C LEU A 214 13.82 -27.33 -19.74
N ALA A 215 14.88 -26.61 -19.38
CA ALA A 215 15.96 -26.24 -20.29
C ALA A 215 16.73 -27.45 -20.87
N VAL A 216 16.69 -28.60 -20.20
CA VAL A 216 17.31 -29.86 -20.67
C VAL A 216 16.29 -30.84 -21.29
N SER A 217 15.03 -30.43 -21.42
CA SER A 217 13.95 -31.25 -21.98
C SER A 217 13.78 -31.04 -23.49
N GLU A 218 13.03 -31.94 -24.15
CA GLU A 218 12.64 -31.78 -25.56
C GLU A 218 11.75 -30.55 -25.80
N GLU A 219 11.18 -29.95 -24.75
CA GLU A 219 10.32 -28.76 -24.84
C GLU A 219 11.09 -27.44 -24.71
N ALA A 220 12.41 -27.49 -24.46
CA ALA A 220 13.25 -26.34 -24.19
C ALA A 220 13.15 -25.26 -25.29
N GLU A 221 13.32 -25.65 -26.55
CA GLU A 221 13.27 -24.72 -27.69
C GLU A 221 11.92 -23.99 -27.79
N ARG A 222 10.82 -24.74 -27.62
CA ARG A 222 9.46 -24.20 -27.67
C ARG A 222 9.22 -23.17 -26.57
N MET A 223 9.63 -23.49 -25.34
CA MET A 223 9.46 -22.59 -24.21
C MET A 223 10.35 -21.36 -24.32
N VAL A 224 11.63 -21.52 -24.69
CA VAL A 224 12.56 -20.40 -24.88
C VAL A 224 12.03 -19.47 -25.96
N SER A 225 11.59 -19.99 -27.10
CA SER A 225 11.00 -19.20 -28.18
C SER A 225 9.73 -18.49 -27.73
N ARG A 226 8.90 -19.16 -26.92
CA ARG A 226 7.71 -18.57 -26.34
C ARG A 226 8.04 -17.42 -25.37
N MET A 227 8.97 -17.63 -24.45
CA MET A 227 9.43 -16.60 -23.51
C MET A 227 10.06 -15.41 -24.25
N ALA A 228 10.85 -15.67 -25.29
CA ALA A 228 11.41 -14.64 -26.18
C ALA A 228 10.29 -13.82 -26.84
N ALA A 229 9.28 -14.47 -27.41
CA ALA A 229 8.14 -13.78 -28.02
C ALA A 229 7.32 -12.96 -27.01
N LEU A 230 7.12 -13.46 -25.79
CA LEU A 230 6.35 -12.77 -24.75
C LEU A 230 7.08 -11.56 -24.18
N THR A 231 8.41 -11.62 -24.09
CA THR A 231 9.23 -10.58 -23.46
C THR A 231 9.97 -9.69 -24.47
N GLY A 232 10.07 -10.08 -25.73
CA GLY A 232 10.93 -9.40 -26.70
C GLY A 232 12.42 -9.53 -26.41
N ARG A 233 12.83 -10.45 -25.53
CA ARG A 233 14.24 -10.84 -25.35
C ARG A 233 14.65 -11.84 -26.42
N SER A 234 15.94 -11.93 -26.70
CA SER A 234 16.44 -12.96 -27.61
C SER A 234 16.45 -14.34 -26.93
N GLU A 235 16.26 -15.38 -27.73
CA GLU A 235 16.38 -16.77 -27.26
C GLU A 235 17.78 -17.06 -26.69
N PHE A 236 18.83 -16.45 -27.28
CA PHE A 236 20.20 -16.57 -26.79
C PHE A 236 20.36 -16.05 -25.36
N GLU A 237 19.86 -14.85 -25.07
CA GLU A 237 19.90 -14.29 -23.70
C GLU A 237 19.18 -15.19 -22.70
N ILE A 238 18.06 -15.79 -23.08
CA ILE A 238 17.28 -16.67 -22.20
C ILE A 238 18.04 -17.98 -21.94
N ILE A 239 18.65 -18.57 -22.97
CA ILE A 239 19.48 -19.76 -22.84
C ILE A 239 20.71 -19.47 -21.97
N ASP A 240 21.30 -18.28 -22.09
CA ASP A 240 22.50 -17.92 -21.32
C ASP A 240 22.24 -17.91 -19.80
N LEU A 241 21.02 -17.61 -19.35
CA LEU A 241 20.62 -17.70 -17.93
C LEU A 241 20.77 -19.11 -17.34
N THR A 242 20.75 -20.15 -18.18
CA THR A 242 20.91 -21.55 -17.77
C THR A 242 22.38 -21.97 -17.66
N ARG A 243 23.31 -21.10 -18.05
CA ARG A 243 24.73 -21.39 -18.14
C ARG A 243 25.50 -20.71 -17.00
N PRO A 244 26.53 -21.36 -16.44
CA PRO A 244 27.48 -20.69 -15.57
C PRO A 244 28.26 -19.62 -16.35
N HIS A 245 28.53 -18.47 -15.72
CA HIS A 245 29.31 -17.40 -16.32
C HIS A 245 30.37 -16.89 -15.35
N ASP A 246 31.62 -16.73 -15.79
CA ASP A 246 32.74 -16.22 -14.98
C ASP A 246 32.90 -16.89 -13.60
N GLY A 247 32.71 -18.22 -13.54
CA GLY A 247 32.81 -18.99 -12.30
C GLY A 247 31.63 -18.82 -11.34
N ARG A 248 30.58 -18.08 -11.73
CA ARG A 248 29.31 -17.97 -11.00
C ARG A 248 28.32 -19.04 -11.48
N PRO A 249 27.45 -19.55 -10.58
CA PRO A 249 26.39 -20.46 -10.98
C PRO A 249 25.40 -19.80 -11.94
N PRO A 250 24.61 -20.58 -12.69
CA PRO A 250 23.54 -20.07 -13.54
C PRO A 250 22.58 -19.15 -12.78
N VAL A 251 22.17 -18.04 -13.41
CA VAL A 251 21.24 -17.05 -12.82
C VAL A 251 19.80 -17.60 -12.77
N LEU A 252 19.43 -18.41 -13.76
CA LEU A 252 18.11 -19.01 -13.91
C LEU A 252 16.99 -17.95 -13.81
N LEU A 253 15.98 -18.17 -12.96
CA LEU A 253 14.86 -17.26 -12.74
C LEU A 253 14.91 -16.62 -11.34
N LEU A 254 16.13 -16.38 -10.84
CA LEU A 254 16.38 -15.86 -9.49
C LEU A 254 15.53 -14.62 -9.16
N ALA A 255 15.34 -13.70 -10.11
CA ALA A 255 14.58 -12.49 -9.87
C ALA A 255 13.13 -12.76 -9.47
N GLY A 256 12.46 -13.69 -10.17
CA GLY A 256 11.08 -14.08 -9.88
C GLY A 256 10.92 -14.94 -8.62
N ASP A 257 11.92 -15.78 -8.32
CA ASP A 257 11.96 -16.49 -7.03
C ASP A 257 12.13 -15.50 -5.86
N SER A 258 12.97 -14.48 -6.03
CA SER A 258 13.25 -13.46 -5.02
C SER A 258 12.05 -12.55 -4.76
N GLU A 259 11.42 -12.01 -5.81
CA GLU A 259 10.21 -11.17 -5.71
C GLU A 259 9.12 -11.90 -4.91
N ARG A 260 8.78 -13.13 -5.32
CA ARG A 260 7.75 -13.94 -4.66
C ARG A 260 8.10 -14.28 -3.21
N THR A 261 9.38 -14.53 -2.93
CA THR A 261 9.83 -14.88 -1.58
C THR A 261 9.80 -13.68 -0.64
N ILE A 262 10.21 -12.49 -1.10
CA ILE A 262 10.09 -11.26 -0.32
C ILE A 262 8.62 -10.97 0.01
N GLY A 263 7.73 -11.09 -0.99
CA GLY A 263 6.29 -10.97 -0.76
C GLY A 263 5.77 -11.95 0.30
N ALA A 264 6.17 -13.23 0.24
CA ALA A 264 5.79 -14.25 1.22
C ALA A 264 6.27 -13.90 2.65
N ILE A 265 7.53 -13.47 2.80
CA ILE A 265 8.08 -13.06 4.10
C ILE A 265 7.28 -11.89 4.69
N ARG A 266 6.95 -10.89 3.87
CA ARG A 266 6.17 -9.71 4.31
C ARG A 266 4.75 -10.09 4.70
N TYR A 267 4.11 -11.01 3.97
CA TYR A 267 2.81 -11.56 4.36
C TYR A 267 2.90 -12.33 5.69
N ALA A 268 3.94 -13.13 5.91
CA ALA A 268 4.15 -13.87 7.16
C ALA A 268 4.37 -12.94 8.36
N TYR A 269 5.12 -11.85 8.17
CA TYR A 269 5.23 -10.77 9.15
C TYR A 269 3.86 -10.18 9.49
N MET A 270 3.08 -9.80 8.48
CA MET A 270 1.74 -9.23 8.64
C MET A 270 0.72 -10.21 9.26
N ALA A 271 0.92 -11.51 9.09
CA ALA A 271 0.13 -12.57 9.72
C ALA A 271 0.54 -12.86 11.18
N GLY A 272 1.58 -12.17 11.68
CA GLY A 272 2.11 -12.32 13.02
C GLY A 272 2.88 -13.62 13.25
N TYR A 273 3.40 -14.25 12.20
CA TYR A 273 4.25 -15.44 12.30
C TYR A 273 5.74 -15.11 12.43
N LEU A 274 6.14 -13.91 12.03
CA LEU A 274 7.51 -13.42 12.17
C LEU A 274 7.55 -12.11 12.96
N PRO A 275 8.48 -11.94 13.90
CA PRO A 275 8.84 -10.60 14.38
C PRO A 275 9.59 -9.83 13.28
N ALA A 276 9.64 -8.51 13.41
CA ALA A 276 10.21 -7.63 12.38
C ALA A 276 11.69 -7.93 12.08
N ASP A 277 12.49 -8.19 13.13
CA ASP A 277 13.94 -8.43 12.97
C ASP A 277 14.22 -9.71 12.18
N ASP A 278 13.44 -10.77 12.43
CA ASP A 278 13.56 -12.04 11.71
C ASP A 278 13.12 -11.89 10.26
N ALA A 279 12.00 -11.20 10.01
CA ALA A 279 11.55 -10.91 8.64
C ALA A 279 12.60 -10.13 7.85
N TRP A 280 13.20 -9.10 8.45
CA TRP A 280 14.31 -8.37 7.82
C TRP A 280 15.54 -9.24 7.60
N ALA A 281 15.89 -10.12 8.54
CA ALA A 281 17.02 -11.04 8.37
C ALA A 281 16.81 -11.99 7.18
N LEU A 282 15.59 -12.50 6.99
CA LEU A 282 15.24 -13.35 5.84
C LEU A 282 15.28 -12.55 4.53
N ILE A 283 14.69 -11.34 4.50
CA ILE A 283 14.73 -10.47 3.30
C ILE A 283 16.17 -10.12 2.93
N ARG A 284 17.04 -9.82 3.90
CA ARG A 284 18.47 -9.54 3.65
C ARG A 284 19.20 -10.72 3.00
N GLN A 285 18.89 -11.96 3.40
CA GLN A 285 19.48 -13.14 2.77
C GLN A 285 19.09 -13.26 1.29
N ILE A 286 17.81 -13.03 0.97
CA ILE A 286 17.34 -13.01 -0.43
C ILE A 286 18.00 -11.87 -1.20
N GLY A 287 17.97 -10.66 -0.65
CA GLY A 287 18.55 -9.47 -1.29
C GLY A 287 20.05 -9.59 -1.52
N ALA A 288 20.81 -10.17 -0.59
CA ALA A 288 22.25 -10.38 -0.76
C ALA A 288 22.56 -11.23 -2.00
N ARG A 289 21.76 -12.29 -2.26
CA ARG A 289 21.91 -13.12 -3.47
C ARG A 289 21.58 -12.32 -4.73
N VAL A 290 20.52 -11.52 -4.72
CA VAL A 290 20.13 -10.67 -5.86
C VAL A 290 21.21 -9.62 -6.14
N PHE A 291 21.63 -8.85 -5.14
CA PHE A 291 22.59 -7.76 -5.31
C PHE A 291 24.00 -8.22 -5.69
N ALA A 292 24.36 -9.48 -5.39
CA ALA A 292 25.59 -10.10 -5.87
C ALA A 292 25.48 -10.64 -7.31
N THR A 293 24.27 -10.84 -7.83
CA THR A 293 24.03 -11.46 -9.14
C THR A 293 23.79 -10.42 -10.23
N TYR A 294 23.00 -9.40 -9.94
CA TYR A 294 22.59 -8.37 -10.90
C TYR A 294 23.37 -7.07 -10.73
N ASP A 295 23.55 -6.33 -11.83
CA ASP A 295 24.30 -5.07 -11.85
C ASP A 295 23.42 -3.82 -11.68
N GLY A 296 22.09 -3.99 -11.64
CA GLY A 296 21.17 -2.86 -11.56
C GLY A 296 19.69 -3.23 -11.66
N TRP A 297 18.84 -2.23 -11.40
CA TRP A 297 17.38 -2.38 -11.45
C TRP A 297 16.85 -2.86 -12.80
N ASP A 298 17.41 -2.37 -13.90
CA ASP A 298 16.93 -2.75 -15.24
C ASP A 298 17.15 -4.23 -15.54
N ALA A 299 18.32 -4.76 -15.20
CA ALA A 299 18.63 -6.18 -15.36
C ALA A 299 17.73 -7.04 -14.46
N TYR A 300 17.58 -6.66 -13.19
CA TYR A 300 16.70 -7.36 -12.26
C TYR A 300 15.25 -7.41 -12.76
N TRP A 301 14.68 -6.26 -13.14
CA TRP A 301 13.28 -6.19 -13.56
C TRP A 301 13.01 -6.83 -14.92
N ALA A 302 13.99 -6.86 -15.82
CA ALA A 302 13.88 -7.62 -17.06
C ALA A 302 13.73 -9.13 -16.78
N ASP A 303 14.48 -9.65 -15.81
CA ASP A 303 14.40 -11.06 -15.41
C ASP A 303 13.15 -11.37 -14.58
N VAL A 304 12.60 -10.41 -13.83
CA VAL A 304 11.25 -10.54 -13.22
C VAL A 304 10.19 -10.73 -14.32
N SER A 305 10.19 -9.91 -15.37
CA SER A 305 9.27 -10.08 -16.50
C SER A 305 9.43 -11.43 -17.19
N LEU A 306 10.66 -11.94 -17.27
CA LEU A 306 10.96 -13.26 -17.85
C LEU A 306 10.41 -14.40 -16.98
N ALA A 307 10.61 -14.33 -15.67
CA ALA A 307 10.06 -15.29 -14.73
C ALA A 307 8.52 -15.29 -14.74
N LEU A 308 7.90 -14.11 -14.87
CA LEU A 308 6.46 -14.00 -15.07
C LEU A 308 5.99 -14.66 -16.37
N ALA A 309 6.71 -14.46 -17.47
CA ALA A 309 6.42 -15.10 -18.75
C ALA A 309 6.48 -16.62 -18.64
N PHE A 310 7.53 -17.16 -18.00
CA PHE A 310 7.69 -18.60 -17.76
C PHE A 310 6.54 -19.19 -16.93
N ARG A 311 6.16 -18.50 -15.84
CA ARG A 311 5.13 -18.99 -14.91
C ARG A 311 3.71 -18.94 -15.49
N THR A 312 3.41 -17.94 -16.30
CA THR A 312 2.02 -17.64 -16.73
C THR A 312 1.73 -17.94 -18.19
N ASP A 313 2.77 -18.05 -19.03
CA ASP A 313 2.65 -18.17 -20.49
C ASP A 313 1.68 -17.14 -21.12
N SER A 314 1.61 -15.95 -20.52
CA SER A 314 0.61 -14.93 -20.85
C SER A 314 1.24 -13.60 -21.27
N LEU A 315 0.96 -13.21 -22.51
CA LEU A 315 1.36 -11.90 -23.03
C LEU A 315 0.70 -10.77 -22.26
N ASP A 316 -0.57 -10.92 -21.91
CA ASP A 316 -1.31 -9.92 -21.13
C ASP A 316 -0.68 -9.73 -19.74
N ALA A 317 -0.28 -10.82 -19.08
CA ALA A 317 0.39 -10.73 -17.77
C ALA A 317 1.71 -9.95 -17.87
N VAL A 318 2.55 -10.28 -18.85
CA VAL A 318 3.84 -9.58 -19.08
C VAL A 318 3.63 -8.11 -19.44
N GLN A 319 2.68 -7.81 -20.33
CA GLN A 319 2.37 -6.42 -20.70
C GLN A 319 1.78 -5.63 -19.53
N SER A 320 0.93 -6.27 -18.71
CA SER A 320 0.38 -5.65 -17.50
C SER A 320 1.47 -5.31 -16.50
N GLN A 321 2.38 -6.25 -16.23
CA GLN A 321 3.52 -6.01 -15.34
C GLN A 321 4.43 -4.88 -15.84
N ARG A 322 4.67 -4.79 -17.15
CA ARG A 322 5.44 -3.67 -17.74
C ARG A 322 4.76 -2.33 -17.53
N ARG A 323 3.44 -2.24 -17.80
CA ARG A 323 2.67 -1.00 -17.56
C ARG A 323 2.74 -0.57 -16.09
N VAL A 324 2.64 -1.53 -15.17
CA VAL A 324 2.76 -1.27 -13.72
C VAL A 324 4.16 -0.78 -13.36
N ARG A 325 5.22 -1.41 -13.89
CA ARG A 325 6.60 -0.99 -13.70
C ARG A 325 6.85 0.42 -14.24
N ASP A 326 6.42 0.70 -15.47
CA ASP A 326 6.61 2.02 -16.08
C ASP A 326 5.88 3.10 -15.28
N ALA A 327 4.68 2.79 -14.79
CA ALA A 327 3.92 3.68 -13.90
C ALA A 327 4.62 3.89 -12.55
N LEU A 328 5.22 2.84 -11.96
CA LEU A 328 6.04 2.95 -10.74
C LEU A 328 7.23 3.88 -10.97
N VAL A 329 8.02 3.67 -12.04
CA VAL A 329 9.21 4.48 -12.36
C VAL A 329 8.84 5.95 -12.58
N ALA A 330 7.68 6.23 -13.18
CA ALA A 330 7.18 7.59 -13.39
C ALA A 330 6.53 8.22 -12.13
N SER A 331 6.42 7.48 -11.02
CA SER A 331 5.72 7.93 -9.81
C SER A 331 6.63 8.61 -8.79
N ALA A 332 6.02 9.18 -7.75
CA ALA A 332 6.73 9.73 -6.59
C ALA A 332 7.02 8.68 -5.49
N TRP A 333 6.87 7.38 -5.78
CA TRP A 333 7.13 6.34 -4.79
C TRP A 333 8.62 6.28 -4.43
N PRO A 334 8.99 6.05 -3.16
CA PRO A 334 10.40 5.95 -2.77
C PRO A 334 11.17 4.87 -3.54
N ALA A 335 10.52 3.74 -3.84
CA ALA A 335 11.09 2.67 -4.65
C ALA A 335 11.45 3.07 -6.09
N ALA A 336 10.79 4.10 -6.64
CA ALA A 336 11.02 4.55 -8.01
C ALA A 336 12.38 5.24 -8.18
N THR A 337 12.94 5.77 -7.09
CA THR A 337 14.16 6.60 -7.11
C THR A 337 15.29 6.04 -6.26
N VAL A 338 15.09 4.89 -5.61
CA VAL A 338 16.10 4.28 -4.76
C VAL A 338 17.28 3.79 -5.63
N PRO A 339 18.54 4.13 -5.29
CA PRO A 339 19.69 3.66 -6.05
C PRO A 339 19.90 2.16 -5.84
N TRP A 340 20.46 1.48 -6.84
CA TRP A 340 21.00 0.14 -6.66
C TRP A 340 22.10 0.16 -5.57
N PRO A 341 22.24 -0.89 -4.74
CA PRO A 341 23.31 -0.94 -3.74
C PRO A 341 24.69 -0.72 -4.37
N GLY A 342 25.49 0.16 -3.76
CA GLY A 342 26.82 0.52 -4.24
C GLY A 342 26.85 1.54 -5.40
N ALA A 343 25.70 1.90 -6.00
CA ALA A 343 25.64 3.01 -6.94
C ALA A 343 25.76 4.35 -6.17
N ALA A 344 26.64 5.24 -6.62
CA ALA A 344 26.81 6.55 -6.02
C ALA A 344 25.48 7.32 -6.08
N THR A 345 24.97 7.77 -4.93
CA THR A 345 23.80 8.64 -4.87
C THR A 345 24.12 9.93 -5.63
N PRO A 346 23.29 10.39 -6.59
CA PRO A 346 23.47 11.71 -7.15
C PRO A 346 23.40 12.71 -5.99
N ARG A 347 24.46 13.49 -5.80
CA ARG A 347 24.43 14.59 -4.82
C ARG A 347 23.37 15.59 -5.31
N SER A 348 22.33 15.76 -4.50
CA SER A 348 21.28 16.77 -4.68
C SER A 348 21.84 18.18 -4.64
#